data_AF-A0A4R5K6H7-F1
#
_entry.id   AF-A0A4R5K6H7-F1
#
_cell.length_a   1.000
_cell.length_b   1.000
_cell.length_c   1.000
_cell.angle_alpha   90.00
_cell.angle_beta   90.00
_cell.angle_gamma   90.00
#
_symmetry.space_group_name_H-M   'P 1'
#
loop_
_entity.id
_entity.type
_entity.pdbx_description
1 polymer ?
#
loop_
_entity_poly.entity_id
_entity_poly.type
_entity_poly.pdbx_seq_one_letter_code
_entity_poly.pdbx_strand_id
1 'polypeptide(L)'
;MSVEVGVRLEEVELQALKYLFDDEPGLAKLCVDIENFVVQARELTTVGFYSIINCKLPSGTVGSSREISKKISDPLLATGGCYVCWIEHDFTLCLEGFSDRNWPKALTPRALQ
;
A
#
# COMPACT_ATOMS: atom_id res chain seq x y z
N MET A 1 -25.78 -12.59 9.99
CA MET A 1 -24.90 -11.84 9.08
C MET A 1 -23.59 -11.64 9.80
N SER A 2 -22.59 -12.46 9.51
CA SER A 2 -21.26 -12.28 10.08
C SER A 2 -20.63 -11.11 9.35
N VAL A 3 -20.40 -10.01 10.07
CA VAL A 3 -19.57 -8.92 9.54
C VAL A 3 -18.16 -9.49 9.52
N GLU A 4 -17.63 -9.78 8.33
CA GLU A 4 -16.19 -10.04 8.21
C GLU A 4 -15.48 -8.81 8.79
N VAL A 5 -14.83 -9.00 9.93
CA VAL A 5 -13.97 -7.97 10.52
C VAL A 5 -12.75 -7.92 9.62
N GLY A 6 -12.81 -7.07 8.59
CA GLY A 6 -11.71 -6.86 7.67
C GLY A 6 -10.46 -6.44 8.43
N VAL A 7 -9.33 -7.07 8.11
CA VAL A 7 -8.03 -6.72 8.68
C VAL A 7 -7.69 -5.28 8.26
N ARG A 8 -7.41 -4.41 9.22
CA ARG A 8 -7.06 -3.02 8.93
C ARG A 8 -5.63 -2.91 8.41
N LEU A 9 -5.36 -1.81 7.71
CA LEU A 9 -4.00 -1.42 7.37
C LEU A 9 -3.17 -1.26 8.65
N GLU A 10 -1.92 -1.70 8.58
CA GLU A 10 -0.91 -1.41 9.58
C GLU A 10 -0.19 -0.09 9.27
N GLU A 11 0.56 0.42 10.25
CA GLU A 11 1.24 1.72 10.17
C GLU A 11 2.12 1.85 8.92
N VAL A 12 2.88 0.80 8.58
CA VAL A 12 3.75 0.78 7.39
C VAL A 12 2.94 0.97 6.11
N GLU A 13 1.81 0.29 5.99
CA GLU A 13 0.96 0.35 4.80
C GLU A 13 0.27 1.72 4.69
N LEU A 14 -0.21 2.26 5.82
CA LEU A 14 -0.79 3.59 5.90
C LEU A 14 0.21 4.67 5.47
N GLN A 15 1.44 4.60 5.98
CA GLN A 15 2.49 5.56 5.66
C GLN A 15 2.90 5.46 4.19
N ALA A 16 3.06 4.26 3.65
CA ALA A 16 3.40 4.05 2.25
C ALA A 16 2.34 4.61 1.31
N LEU A 17 1.05 4.32 1.56
CA LEU A 17 -0.06 4.85 0.76
C LEU A 17 -0.17 6.37 0.86
N LYS A 18 -0.08 6.95 2.07
CA LYS A 18 -0.07 8.41 2.24
C LYS A 18 1.07 9.04 1.45
N TYR A 19 2.27 8.48 1.55
CA TYR A 19 3.44 8.95 0.82
C TYR A 19 3.25 8.90 -0.71
N LEU A 20 2.68 7.81 -1.22
CA LEU A 20 2.40 7.67 -2.65
C LEU A 20 1.34 8.67 -3.14
N PHE A 21 0.29 8.91 -2.35
CA PHE A 21 -0.87 9.69 -2.75
C PHE A 21 -0.73 11.20 -2.51
N ASP A 22 0.22 11.65 -1.67
CA ASP A 22 0.36 13.07 -1.26
C ASP A 22 0.46 14.04 -2.45
N ASP A 23 1.19 13.64 -3.49
CA ASP A 23 1.43 14.46 -4.70
C ASP A 23 0.50 14.10 -5.87
N GLU A 24 -0.55 13.30 -5.63
CA GLU A 24 -1.41 12.78 -6.69
C GLU A 24 -2.83 13.37 -6.59
N PRO A 25 -3.15 14.43 -7.38
CA PRO A 25 -4.41 15.17 -7.25
C PRO A 25 -5.67 14.31 -7.43
N GLY A 26 -5.57 13.23 -8.22
CA GLY A 26 -6.66 12.28 -8.43
C GLY A 26 -6.88 11.31 -7.27
N LEU A 27 -5.88 11.11 -6.40
CA LEU A 27 -5.91 10.17 -5.28
C LEU A 27 -5.90 10.85 -3.91
N ALA A 28 -5.77 12.17 -3.84
CA ALA A 28 -5.91 12.90 -2.58
C ALA A 28 -7.22 12.59 -1.84
N LYS A 29 -8.31 12.31 -2.57
CA LYS A 29 -9.58 11.85 -1.96
C LYS A 29 -9.46 10.49 -1.27
N LEU A 30 -8.56 9.63 -1.74
CA LEU A 30 -8.32 8.33 -1.11
C LEU A 30 -7.57 8.40 0.20
N CYS A 31 -6.71 9.41 0.37
CA CYS A 31 -6.07 9.65 1.65
C CYS A 31 -7.08 9.95 2.77
N VAL A 32 -8.23 10.56 2.43
CA VAL A 32 -9.27 10.90 3.41
C VAL A 32 -9.97 9.65 3.93
N ASP A 33 -10.22 8.67 3.06
CA ASP A 33 -10.95 7.44 3.38
C ASP A 33 -10.04 6.23 3.66
N ILE A 34 -8.72 6.45 3.78
CA ILE A 34 -7.73 5.37 3.91
C ILE A 34 -7.99 4.47 5.13
N GLU A 35 -8.60 5.02 6.18
CA GLU A 35 -8.98 4.25 7.37
C GLU A 35 -10.04 3.19 7.09
N ASN A 36 -10.83 3.35 6.03
CA ASN A 36 -11.86 2.40 5.60
C ASN A 36 -11.32 1.26 4.73
N PHE A 37 -10.03 1.27 4.42
CA PHE A 37 -9.41 0.23 3.61
C PHE A 37 -9.28 -1.07 4.42
N VAL A 38 -9.45 -2.18 3.71
CA VAL A 38 -9.39 -3.53 4.28
C VAL A 38 -8.33 -4.33 3.57
N VAL A 39 -7.36 -4.84 4.33
CA VAL A 39 -6.35 -5.75 3.81
C VAL A 39 -6.96 -7.12 3.61
N GLN A 40 -6.87 -7.62 2.38
CA GLN A 40 -7.30 -8.97 2.00
C GLN A 40 -6.17 -9.98 2.12
N ALA A 41 -4.95 -9.59 1.75
CA ALA A 41 -3.78 -10.44 1.81
C ALA A 41 -2.50 -9.64 2.05
N ARG A 42 -1.51 -10.31 2.63
CA ARG A 42 -0.14 -9.82 2.79
C ARG A 42 0.80 -10.97 2.50
N GLU A 43 1.93 -10.69 1.89
CA GLU A 43 2.97 -11.69 1.68
C GLU A 43 4.35 -11.04 1.74
N LEU A 44 5.31 -11.79 2.27
CA LEU A 44 6.71 -11.42 2.26
C LEU A 44 7.34 -11.91 0.96
N THR A 45 8.10 -11.05 0.29
CA THR A 45 8.86 -11.42 -0.90
C THR A 45 10.34 -11.53 -0.56
N THR A 46 11.16 -11.98 -1.51
CA THR A 46 12.62 -12.04 -1.32
C THR A 46 13.27 -10.66 -1.14
N VAL A 47 12.58 -9.59 -1.56
CA VAL A 47 13.12 -8.23 -1.66
C VAL A 47 12.27 -7.20 -0.92
N GLY A 48 11.23 -7.62 -0.19
CA GLY A 48 10.16 -6.73 0.21
C GLY A 48 8.93 -7.42 0.79
N PHE A 49 7.79 -6.76 0.60
CA PHE A 49 6.47 -7.30 0.88
C PHE A 49 5.46 -6.75 -0.13
N TYR A 50 4.31 -7.41 -0.24
CA TYR A 50 3.15 -6.81 -0.86
C TYR A 50 1.89 -7.01 -0.02
N SER A 51 0.92 -6.12 -0.22
CA SER A 51 -0.40 -6.14 0.40
C SER A 51 -1.48 -5.93 -0.65
N ILE A 52 -2.53 -6.76 -0.60
CA ILE A 52 -3.74 -6.60 -1.41
C ILE A 52 -4.80 -5.97 -0.52
N ILE A 53 -5.34 -4.83 -0.96
CA ILE A 53 -6.13 -3.92 -0.15
C ILE A 53 -7.42 -3.59 -0.90
N ASN A 54 -8.56 -3.92 -0.32
CA ASN A 54 -9.84 -3.49 -0.83
C ASN A 54 -10.13 -2.06 -0.36
N CYS A 55 -10.39 -1.16 -1.31
CA CYS A 55 -10.85 0.19 -1.03
C CYS A 55 -12.26 0.37 -1.60
N LYS A 56 -13.17 0.99 -0.84
CA LYS A 56 -14.45 1.42 -1.42
C LYS A 56 -14.25 2.79 -2.06
N LEU A 57 -13.84 2.85 -3.32
CA LEU A 57 -13.74 4.13 -4.01
C LEU A 57 -15.14 4.72 -4.22
N PRO A 58 -15.32 6.04 -4.04
CA PRO A 58 -16.50 6.72 -4.54
C PRO A 58 -16.61 6.48 -6.05
N SER A 59 -17.80 6.09 -6.49
CA SER A 59 -18.11 5.87 -7.91
C SER A 59 -17.62 7.05 -8.76
N GLY A 60 -16.72 6.78 -9.70
CA GLY A 60 -16.18 7.77 -10.64
C GLY A 60 -14.72 8.21 -10.43
N THR A 61 -13.97 7.60 -9.50
CA THR A 61 -12.67 8.15 -9.09
C THR A 61 -11.44 7.58 -9.82
N VAL A 62 -11.51 6.44 -10.54
CA VAL A 62 -10.29 5.86 -11.12
C VAL A 62 -10.55 5.30 -12.52
N GLY A 63 -9.88 5.88 -13.51
CA GLY A 63 -9.60 5.22 -14.78
C GLY A 63 -8.66 4.04 -14.51
N SER A 64 -9.04 2.87 -14.99
CA SER A 64 -8.32 1.60 -14.83
C SER A 64 -6.81 1.74 -15.03
N SER A 65 -6.03 1.06 -14.18
CA SER A 65 -4.61 0.73 -14.38
C SER A 65 -3.62 1.90 -14.31
N ARG A 66 -3.67 2.71 -13.24
CA ARG A 66 -2.59 3.65 -12.92
C ARG A 66 -1.69 3.07 -11.83
N GLU A 67 -0.44 2.80 -12.20
CA GLU A 67 0.65 2.51 -11.26
C GLU A 67 1.27 3.84 -10.80
N ILE A 68 1.57 3.92 -9.51
CA ILE A 68 2.29 5.03 -8.88
C ILE A 68 3.44 4.44 -8.11
N SER A 69 4.64 4.93 -8.39
CA SER A 69 5.87 4.51 -7.71
C SER A 69 6.61 5.73 -7.17
N LYS A 70 7.14 5.60 -5.96
CA LYS A 70 8.03 6.60 -5.36
C LYS A 70 9.19 5.92 -4.65
N LYS A 71 10.38 6.45 -4.90
CA LYS A 71 11.58 6.06 -4.17
C LYS A 71 11.50 6.56 -2.74
N ILE A 72 11.89 5.71 -1.80
CA ILE A 72 12.03 6.07 -0.39
C ILE A 72 13.50 6.12 0.00
N SER A 73 13.79 7.08 0.88
CA SER A 73 15.07 7.21 1.54
C SER A 73 14.82 7.03 3.03
N ASP A 74 15.13 5.84 3.54
CA ASP A 74 15.04 5.51 4.97
C ASP A 74 16.44 5.09 5.45
N PRO A 75 16.89 5.52 6.65
CA PRO A 75 18.19 5.11 7.19
C PRO A 75 18.41 3.58 7.26
N LEU A 76 17.33 2.81 7.37
CA LEU A 76 17.37 1.35 7.38
C LEU A 76 17.56 0.74 5.97
N LEU A 77 17.33 1.54 4.92
CA LEU A 77 17.51 1.19 3.52
C LEU A 77 18.80 1.81 2.98
N ALA A 78 19.94 1.13 3.22
CA ALA A 78 21.27 1.62 2.86
C ALA A 78 21.44 2.00 1.38
N THR A 79 20.67 1.40 0.47
CA THR A 79 20.67 1.69 -0.97
C THR A 79 19.36 2.30 -1.47
N GLY A 80 18.48 2.72 -0.55
CA GLY A 80 17.12 3.16 -0.85
C GLY A 80 16.16 1.99 -1.11
N GLY A 81 14.89 2.33 -1.29
CA GLY A 81 13.84 1.40 -1.68
C GLY A 81 12.77 2.11 -2.52
N CYS A 82 11.72 1.38 -2.86
CA CYS A 82 10.58 1.90 -3.59
C CYS A 82 9.29 1.43 -2.92
N TYR A 83 8.31 2.32 -2.86
CA TYR A 83 6.92 1.92 -2.73
C TYR A 83 6.26 2.03 -4.10
N VAL A 84 5.42 1.05 -4.42
CA VAL A 84 4.59 1.03 -5.63
C VAL A 84 3.17 0.70 -5.23
N CYS A 85 2.20 1.42 -5.80
CA CYS A 85 0.79 1.10 -5.67
C CYS A 85 0.15 1.13 -7.05
N TRP A 86 -0.65 0.11 -7.35
CA TRP A 86 -1.48 0.11 -8.55
C TRP A 86 -2.91 -0.29 -8.20
N ILE A 87 -3.84 0.24 -8.99
CA ILE A 87 -5.25 -0.03 -8.85
C ILE A 87 -5.62 -1.15 -9.83
N GLU A 88 -5.89 -2.32 -9.28
CA GLU A 88 -6.50 -3.42 -10.01
C GLU A 88 -8.01 -3.20 -10.17
N HIS A 89 -8.63 -4.06 -10.98
CA HIS A 89 -10.06 -4.00 -11.27
C HIS A 89 -10.88 -4.05 -9.96
N ASP A 90 -12.08 -3.46 -9.99
CA ASP A 90 -13.06 -3.55 -8.89
C ASP A 90 -12.58 -3.00 -7.53
N PHE A 91 -11.77 -1.94 -7.56
CA PHE A 91 -11.37 -1.19 -6.36
C PHE A 91 -10.42 -1.97 -5.42
N THR A 92 -9.58 -2.81 -6.01
CA THR A 92 -8.47 -3.45 -5.31
C THR A 92 -7.20 -2.65 -5.54
N LEU A 93 -6.47 -2.34 -4.46
CA LEU A 93 -5.15 -1.73 -4.49
C LEU A 93 -4.13 -2.80 -4.14
N CYS A 94 -3.08 -2.87 -4.94
CA CYS A 94 -1.90 -3.65 -4.62
C CYS A 94 -0.81 -2.66 -4.21
N LEU A 95 -0.30 -2.82 -2.99
CA LEU A 95 0.82 -2.05 -2.45
C LEU A 95 2.03 -2.96 -2.34
N GLU A 96 3.17 -2.53 -2.88
CA GLU A 96 4.44 -3.23 -2.77
C GLU A 96 5.50 -2.28 -2.19
N GLY A 97 6.30 -2.80 -1.26
CA GLY A 97 7.52 -2.16 -0.79
C GLY A 97 8.71 -3.07 -1.09
N PHE A 98 9.70 -2.59 -1.85
CA PHE A 98 10.86 -3.38 -2.22
C PHE A 98 12.17 -2.59 -2.27
N SER A 99 13.29 -3.31 -2.16
CA SER A 99 14.64 -2.77 -2.31
C SER A 99 15.53 -3.73 -3.09
N ASP A 100 16.59 -3.23 -3.72
CA ASP A 100 17.57 -4.07 -4.44
C ASP A 100 18.35 -5.04 -3.52
N ARG A 101 18.20 -4.92 -2.19
CA ARG A 101 18.85 -5.74 -1.17
C ARG A 101 17.82 -6.25 -0.17
N ASN A 102 18.17 -6.23 1.12
CA ASN A 102 17.32 -6.71 2.19
C ASN A 102 16.31 -5.64 2.58
N TRP A 103 15.03 -5.98 2.50
CA TRP A 103 13.98 -5.15 3.07
C TRP A 103 13.96 -5.29 4.60
N PRO A 104 14.02 -4.18 5.36
CA PRO A 104 14.03 -4.24 6.82
C PRO A 104 12.71 -4.76 7.40
N LYS A 105 12.79 -5.65 8.40
CA LYS A 105 11.61 -6.09 9.17
C LYS A 105 10.83 -4.91 9.76
N ALA A 106 11.51 -3.86 10.19
CA ALA A 106 10.87 -2.66 10.74
C ALA A 106 9.99 -1.90 9.72
N LEU A 107 10.26 -2.07 8.42
CA LEU A 107 9.47 -1.52 7.31
C LEU A 107 8.54 -2.57 6.69
N THR A 108 8.29 -3.68 7.39
CA THR A 108 7.40 -4.76 6.95
C THR A 108 6.16 -4.76 7.85
N PRO A 109 4.94 -5.04 7.34
CA PRO A 109 3.78 -5.28 8.21
C PRO A 109 4.11 -6.32 9.30
N ARG A 110 3.75 -6.04 10.55
CA ARG A 110 3.98 -6.89 11.72
C ARG A 110 3.39 -8.29 11.54
N ALA A 111 2.28 -8.41 10.82
CA ALA A 111 1.72 -9.72 10.48
C ALA A 111 2.67 -10.63 9.66
N LEU A 112 3.72 -10.08 9.05
CA LEU A 112 4.71 -10.81 8.25
C LEU A 112 6.11 -10.90 8.92
N GLN A 113 6.29 -10.33 10.11
CA GLN A 113 7.60 -10.26 10.79
C GLN A 113 7.94 -11.52 11.59
#